data_AF-A0A5J4W0J0-F1
#
_entry.id   AF-A0A5J4W0J0-F1
#
_cell.length_a   1.000
_cell.length_b   1.000
_cell.length_c   1.000
_cell.angle_alpha   90.00
_cell.angle_beta   90.00
_cell.angle_gamma   90.00
#
_symmetry.space_group_name_H-M   'P 1'
#
loop_
_entity.id
_entity.type
_entity.pdbx_description
1 polymer ?
#
loop_
_entity_poly.entity_id
_entity_poly.type
_entity_poly.pdbx_seq_one_letter_code
_entity_poly.pdbx_strand_id
1 'polypeptide(L)'
;QGRRRILYIFIQRNIEGWNQRIIPFTEAKKDIIRASRSQLDDVILQNYQAFKEVVPCTIALQFKPFDVKEKSFQLQLKNKCQRTQKTILGKRTWIYKLNEDLIKLYDRLREEDQDVNEDANEDSVSNFNEQINI
;
A
#
# COMPACT_ATOMS: atom_id res chain seq x y z
N GLN A 1 11.28 -34.59 19.97
CA GLN A 1 9.96 -34.36 20.60
C GLN A 1 9.51 -32.90 20.35
N GLY A 2 9.09 -32.51 19.13
CA GLY A 2 8.82 -31.09 18.83
C GLY A 2 7.61 -30.79 17.92
N ARG A 3 7.00 -31.81 17.31
CA ARG A 3 5.96 -31.62 16.27
C ARG A 3 4.55 -31.38 16.80
N ARG A 4 4.30 -31.57 18.10
CA ARG A 4 2.95 -31.48 18.71
C ARG A 4 2.56 -30.09 19.21
N ARG A 5 3.50 -29.14 19.32
CA ARG A 5 3.23 -27.80 19.87
C ARG A 5 2.45 -26.89 18.92
N ILE A 6 2.68 -27.01 17.61
CA ILE A 6 2.08 -26.09 16.61
C ILE A 6 0.57 -26.36 16.46
N LEU A 7 0.17 -27.64 16.39
CA LEU A 7 -1.25 -28.01 16.37
C LEU A 7 -1.97 -27.56 17.65
N TYR A 8 -1.34 -27.70 18.81
CA TYR A 8 -1.94 -27.27 20.08
C TYR A 8 -2.21 -25.75 20.10
N ILE A 9 -1.25 -24.93 19.66
CA ILE A 9 -1.43 -23.47 19.59
C ILE A 9 -2.56 -23.08 18.64
N PHE A 10 -2.71 -23.76 17.50
CA PHE A 10 -3.78 -23.47 16.54
C PHE A 10 -5.16 -23.92 17.04
N ILE A 11 -5.25 -25.04 17.75
CA ILE A 11 -6.52 -25.57 18.30
C ILE A 11 -7.02 -24.73 19.48
N GLN A 12 -6.13 -24.10 20.25
CA GLN A 12 -6.48 -23.26 21.40
C GLN A 12 -6.94 -21.85 21.02
N ARG A 13 -6.85 -21.45 19.75
CA ARG A 13 -7.32 -20.13 19.31
C ARG A 13 -8.84 -20.18 19.13
N ASN A 14 -9.55 -19.44 19.98
CA ASN A 14 -10.97 -19.21 19.82
C ASN A 14 -11.21 -18.41 18.52
N ILE A 15 -11.97 -19.00 17.59
CA ILE A 15 -12.30 -18.46 16.26
C ILE A 15 -13.75 -17.97 16.15
N GLU A 16 -14.52 -17.99 17.24
CA GLU A 16 -15.94 -17.61 17.25
C GLU A 16 -16.16 -16.14 16.84
N GLY A 17 -15.16 -15.27 17.04
CA GLY A 17 -15.17 -13.87 16.59
C GLY A 17 -14.43 -13.60 15.27
N TRP A 18 -13.86 -14.62 14.62
CA TRP A 18 -13.04 -14.42 13.43
C TRP A 18 -13.91 -14.08 12.21
N ASN A 19 -13.85 -12.82 11.76
CA ASN A 19 -14.48 -12.41 10.52
C ASN A 19 -13.45 -12.45 9.38
N GLN A 20 -13.55 -13.45 8.51
CA GLN A 20 -12.64 -13.61 7.36
C GLN A 20 -12.65 -12.40 6.39
N ARG A 21 -13.68 -11.56 6.41
CA ARG A 21 -13.74 -10.34 5.58
C ARG A 21 -12.86 -9.21 6.13
N ILE A 22 -12.45 -9.29 7.40
CA ILE A 22 -11.61 -8.30 8.06
C ILE A 22 -10.20 -8.88 8.11
N ILE A 23 -9.44 -8.69 7.03
CA ILE A 23 -8.04 -9.10 6.97
C ILE A 23 -7.19 -7.93 7.47
N PRO A 24 -6.60 -8.02 8.68
CA PRO A 24 -5.82 -6.95 9.26
C PRO A 24 -4.64 -6.57 8.35
N PHE A 25 -4.26 -5.30 8.34
CA PHE A 25 -3.14 -4.80 7.55
C PHE A 25 -1.80 -5.10 8.23
N THR A 26 -1.39 -6.37 8.17
CA THR A 26 -0.15 -6.85 8.78
C THR A 26 1.08 -6.54 7.91
N GLU A 27 2.27 -6.54 8.50
CA GLU A 27 3.54 -6.37 7.77
C GLU A 27 3.69 -7.38 6.62
N ALA A 28 3.25 -8.62 6.81
CA ALA A 28 3.24 -9.62 5.73
C ALA A 28 2.33 -9.20 4.56
N LYS A 29 1.17 -8.59 4.83
CA LYS A 29 0.28 -8.06 3.79
C LYS A 29 0.92 -6.89 3.05
N LYS A 30 1.60 -5.98 3.77
CA LYS A 30 2.36 -4.86 3.18
C LYS A 30 3.47 -5.36 2.26
N ASP A 31 4.22 -6.37 2.68
CA ASP A 31 5.29 -6.97 1.89
C ASP A 31 4.78 -7.63 0.61
N ILE A 32 3.66 -8.36 0.70
CA ILE A 32 3.02 -8.95 -0.50
C ILE A 32 2.58 -7.86 -1.48
N ILE A 33 1.96 -6.78 -0.97
CA ILE A 33 1.54 -5.64 -1.79
C ILE A 33 2.76 -4.99 -2.43
N ARG A 34 3.80 -4.69 -1.65
CA ARG A 34 5.06 -4.08 -2.12
C ARG A 34 5.71 -4.93 -3.21
N ALA A 35 5.79 -6.25 -3.03
CA ALA A 35 6.35 -7.18 -4.00
C ALA A 35 5.51 -7.28 -5.29
N SER A 36 4.21 -7.00 -5.21
CA SER A 36 3.30 -7.05 -6.36
C SER A 36 3.23 -5.73 -7.13
N ARG A 37 3.85 -4.64 -6.65
CA ARG A 37 3.84 -3.34 -7.32
C ARG A 37 4.73 -3.33 -8.54
N SER A 38 4.28 -2.63 -9.59
CA SER A 38 5.13 -2.35 -10.74
C SER A 38 6.04 -1.15 -10.47
N GLN A 39 7.15 -1.06 -11.19
CA GLN A 39 8.04 0.11 -11.12
C GLN A 39 7.32 1.43 -11.42
N LEU A 40 6.26 1.40 -12.26
CA LEU A 40 5.40 2.56 -12.48
C LEU A 40 4.57 2.91 -11.24
N ASP A 41 4.08 1.91 -10.50
CA ASP A 41 3.34 2.16 -9.25
C ASP A 41 4.21 2.87 -8.23
N ASP A 42 5.48 2.49 -8.11
CA ASP A 42 6.42 3.16 -7.22
C ASP A 42 6.65 4.62 -7.63
N VAL A 43 6.80 4.90 -8.93
CA VAL A 43 6.92 6.27 -9.46
C VAL A 43 5.67 7.10 -9.19
N ILE A 44 4.48 6.53 -9.39
CA ILE A 44 3.21 7.19 -9.13
C ILE A 44 3.07 7.47 -7.63
N LEU A 45 3.41 6.52 -6.76
CA LEU A 45 3.36 6.68 -5.31
C LEU A 45 4.33 7.75 -4.80
N GLN A 46 5.56 7.79 -5.33
CA GLN A 46 6.54 8.84 -4.99
C GLN A 46 6.06 10.25 -5.37
N ASN A 47 5.33 10.36 -6.49
CA ASN A 47 4.82 11.63 -7.01
C ASN A 47 3.29 11.75 -6.88
N TYR A 48 2.71 11.09 -5.86
CA TYR A 48 1.28 10.86 -5.78
C TYR A 48 0.45 12.15 -5.80
N GLN A 49 0.89 13.17 -5.06
CA GLN A 49 0.19 14.46 -5.03
C GLN A 49 0.09 15.09 -6.43
N ALA A 50 1.17 15.04 -7.20
CA ALA A 50 1.16 15.55 -8.58
C ALA A 50 0.16 14.75 -9.44
N PHE A 51 0.20 13.41 -9.36
CA PHE A 51 -0.73 12.54 -10.10
C PHE A 51 -2.20 12.71 -9.67
N LYS A 52 -2.46 13.07 -8.41
CA LYS A 52 -3.79 13.36 -7.86
C LYS A 52 -4.33 14.70 -8.35
N GLU A 53 -3.51 15.75 -8.36
CA GLU A 53 -3.90 17.10 -8.79
C GLU A 53 -3.99 17.29 -10.31
N VAL A 54 -3.49 16.33 -11.08
CA VAL A 54 -3.38 16.27 -12.56
C VAL A 54 -2.01 16.73 -13.06
N VAL A 55 -1.32 15.86 -13.81
CA VAL A 55 0.03 16.12 -14.34
C VAL A 55 -0.02 16.38 -15.86
N PRO A 56 0.61 17.44 -16.38
CA PRO A 56 0.84 17.61 -17.82
C PRO A 56 1.64 16.44 -18.41
N CYS A 57 1.31 16.01 -19.63
CA CYS A 57 2.00 14.88 -20.26
C CYS A 57 3.52 15.07 -20.39
N THR A 58 3.99 16.32 -20.55
CA THR A 58 5.43 16.64 -20.61
C THR A 58 6.14 16.36 -19.29
N ILE A 59 5.52 16.72 -18.16
CA ILE A 59 6.08 16.52 -16.82
C ILE A 59 5.99 15.04 -16.43
N ALA A 60 4.87 14.38 -16.76
CA ALA A 60 4.69 12.97 -16.43
C ALA A 60 5.79 12.07 -17.04
N LEU A 61 6.28 12.41 -18.24
CA LEU A 61 7.36 11.67 -18.89
C LEU A 61 8.73 11.87 -18.23
N GLN A 62 8.93 12.95 -17.49
CA GLN A 62 10.18 13.22 -16.77
C GLN A 62 10.34 12.31 -15.55
N PHE A 63 9.24 11.77 -15.00
CA PHE A 63 9.27 10.79 -13.92
C PHE A 63 9.68 9.38 -14.36
N LYS A 64 10.01 9.20 -15.64
CA LYS A 64 10.44 7.92 -16.18
C LYS A 64 11.74 7.46 -15.52
N PRO A 65 11.80 6.24 -14.95
CA PRO A 65 13.04 5.68 -14.44
C PRO A 65 14.04 5.45 -15.58
N PHE A 66 15.34 5.50 -15.27
CA PHE A 66 16.41 5.42 -16.27
C PHE A 66 16.33 4.13 -17.12
N ASP A 67 16.06 3.00 -16.47
CA ASP A 67 16.08 1.66 -17.09
C ASP A 67 14.89 1.38 -18.03
N VAL A 68 13.82 2.15 -17.95
CA VAL A 68 12.60 1.90 -18.73
C VAL A 68 12.62 2.69 -20.03
N LYS A 69 12.28 2.02 -21.14
CA LYS A 69 12.09 2.67 -22.45
C LYS A 69 10.86 3.58 -22.42
N GLU A 70 11.00 4.78 -22.99
CA GLU A 70 9.93 5.81 -22.98
C GLU A 70 8.60 5.30 -23.55
N LYS A 71 8.62 4.57 -24.67
CA LYS A 71 7.42 3.98 -25.27
C LYS A 71 6.71 2.99 -24.34
N SER A 72 7.47 2.21 -23.58
CA SER A 72 6.89 1.26 -22.60
C SER A 72 6.28 2.01 -21.43
N PHE A 73 6.98 3.01 -20.91
CA PHE A 73 6.48 3.87 -19.83
C PHE A 73 5.18 4.57 -20.22
N GLN A 74 5.11 5.16 -21.42
CA GLN A 74 3.90 5.76 -21.97
C GLN A 74 2.72 4.78 -22.07
N LEU A 75 2.98 3.55 -22.48
CA LEU A 75 1.94 2.52 -22.58
C LEU A 75 1.40 2.14 -21.18
N GLN A 76 2.29 1.93 -20.22
CA GLN A 76 1.90 1.60 -18.85
C GLN A 76 1.12 2.76 -18.19
N LEU A 77 1.52 4.01 -18.45
CA LEU A 77 0.80 5.21 -18.02
C LEU A 77 -0.61 5.26 -18.58
N LYS A 78 -0.80 4.94 -19.87
CA LYS A 78 -2.15 4.91 -20.48
C LYS A 78 -3.07 3.86 -19.86
N ASN A 79 -2.52 2.79 -19.29
CA ASN A 79 -3.32 1.76 -18.63
C ASN A 79 -3.82 2.22 -17.25
N LYS A 80 -3.04 3.04 -16.54
CA LYS A 80 -3.37 3.53 -15.19
C LYS A 80 -4.01 4.92 -15.16
N CYS A 81 -3.76 5.73 -16.18
CA CYS A 81 -4.20 7.12 -16.26
C CYS A 81 -5.01 7.35 -17.53
N GLN A 82 -6.08 8.13 -17.40
CA GLN A 82 -6.85 8.65 -18.52
C GLN A 82 -6.16 9.90 -19.08
N ARG A 83 -5.96 9.94 -20.40
CA ARG A 83 -5.41 11.12 -21.10
C ARG A 83 -6.55 12.05 -21.50
N THR A 84 -6.56 13.28 -20.98
CA THR A 84 -7.57 14.30 -21.30
C THR A 84 -6.90 15.63 -21.67
N GLN A 85 -7.66 16.56 -22.24
CA GLN A 85 -7.19 17.92 -22.49
C GLN A 85 -7.82 18.87 -21.47
N LYS A 86 -7.02 19.76 -20.91
CA LYS A 86 -7.50 20.82 -20.02
C LYS A 86 -6.80 22.14 -20.36
N THR A 87 -7.54 23.24 -20.23
CA THR A 87 -6.96 24.56 -20.34
C THR A 87 -6.30 24.91 -19.02
N ILE A 88 -4.98 24.97 -19.01
CA ILE A 88 -4.18 25.37 -17.85
C ILE A 88 -3.46 26.66 -18.26
N LEU A 89 -3.64 27.73 -17.48
CA LEU A 89 -3.03 29.05 -17.76
C LEU A 89 -3.30 29.57 -19.18
N GLY A 90 -4.54 29.42 -19.66
CA GLY A 90 -4.95 29.88 -21.00
C GLY A 90 -4.43 29.03 -22.17
N LYS A 91 -3.64 27.98 -21.92
CA LYS A 91 -3.13 27.06 -22.95
C LYS A 91 -3.79 25.70 -22.86
N ARG A 92 -4.23 25.14 -23.99
CA ARG A 92 -4.73 23.76 -24.07
C ARG A 92 -3.56 22.79 -23.91
N THR A 93 -3.53 22.09 -22.78
CA THR A 93 -2.46 21.15 -22.44
C THR A 93 -3.04 19.75 -22.29
N TRP A 94 -2.32 18.76 -22.82
CA TRP A 94 -2.63 17.36 -22.59
C TRP A 94 -2.17 16.95 -21.19
N ILE A 95 -3.06 16.30 -20.45
CA ILE A 95 -2.85 15.90 -19.07
C ILE A 95 -3.09 14.40 -18.91
N TYR A 96 -2.38 13.80 -17.95
CA TYR A 96 -2.71 12.50 -17.41
C TYR A 96 -3.47 12.67 -16.10
N LYS A 97 -4.66 12.07 -16.03
CA LYS A 97 -5.48 11.97 -14.82
C LYS A 97 -5.45 10.53 -14.34
N LEU A 98 -5.03 10.29 -13.11
CA LEU A 98 -5.04 8.94 -12.52
C LEU A 98 -6.49 8.44 -12.39
N ASN A 99 -6.72 7.14 -12.60
CA ASN A 99 -8.04 6.55 -12.42
C ASN A 99 -8.52 6.71 -10.97
N GLU A 100 -9.80 7.00 -10.79
CA GLU A 100 -10.38 7.28 -9.48
C GLU A 100 -10.31 6.07 -8.54
N ASP A 101 -10.45 4.85 -9.07
CA ASP A 101 -10.31 3.62 -8.29
C ASP A 101 -8.87 3.43 -7.77
N LEU A 102 -7.87 3.86 -8.55
CA LEU A 102 -6.47 3.82 -8.13
C LEU A 102 -6.19 4.87 -7.06
N ILE A 103 -6.79 6.06 -7.17
CA ILE A 103 -6.72 7.10 -6.12
C ILE A 103 -7.26 6.53 -4.80
N LYS A 104 -8.45 5.91 -4.80
CA LYS A 104 -9.04 5.28 -3.60
C LYS A 104 -8.17 4.15 -3.05
N LEU A 105 -7.53 3.36 -3.92
CA LEU A 105 -6.61 2.31 -3.51
C LEU A 105 -5.37 2.89 -2.82
N TYR A 106 -4.73 3.89 -3.42
CA TYR A 106 -3.52 4.49 -2.87
C TYR A 106 -3.79 5.32 -1.62
N ASP A 107 -4.94 6.00 -1.52
CA ASP A 107 -5.33 6.72 -0.30
C ASP A 107 -5.48 5.73 0.88
N ARG A 108 -6.18 4.60 0.70
CA ARG A 108 -6.27 3.55 1.73
C ARG A 108 -4.92 2.98 2.14
N LEU A 109 -4.04 2.70 1.17
CA LEU A 109 -2.68 2.22 1.45
C LEU A 109 -1.88 3.22 2.29
N ARG A 110 -2.15 4.52 2.17
CA ARG A 110 -1.46 5.56 2.95
C ARG A 110 -2.08 5.79 4.33
N GLU A 111 -3.39 5.68 4.46
CA GLU A 111 -4.11 5.78 5.74
C GLU A 111 -3.72 4.60 6.66
N GLU A 112 -3.70 3.37 6.13
CA GLU A 112 -3.37 2.15 6.89
C GLU A 112 -1.87 2.08 7.31
N ASP A 113 -0.99 2.89 6.72
CA ASP A 113 0.41 3.06 7.14
C ASP A 113 0.56 4.07 8.29
N GLN A 114 -0.41 4.96 8.51
CA GLN A 114 -0.37 5.99 9.56
C GLN A 114 -0.89 5.49 10.92
N ASP A 115 -1.82 4.52 10.92
CA ASP A 115 -2.44 3.94 12.12
C ASP A 115 -1.51 3.01 12.95
N VAL A 116 -0.23 2.88 12.60
CA VAL A 116 0.71 2.00 13.30
C VAL A 116 1.56 2.74 14.35
N ASN A 117 1.34 4.04 14.57
CA ASN A 117 2.15 4.84 15.51
C ASN A 117 1.45 5.25 16.82
N GLU A 118 0.22 4.79 17.12
CA GLU A 118 -0.48 5.21 18.35
C GLU A 118 -0.80 4.14 19.39
N ASP A 119 -0.37 2.88 19.24
CA ASP A 119 -0.44 1.90 20.34
C ASP A 119 0.88 1.13 20.51
N ALA A 120 1.95 1.90 20.72
CA ALA A 120 3.06 1.45 21.56
C ALA A 120 2.83 1.96 22.98
N ASN A 121 1.86 1.37 23.70
CA ASN A 121 1.88 1.41 25.15
C ASN A 121 2.30 0.02 25.65
N GLU A 122 3.52 -0.01 26.16
CA GLU A 122 4.04 -1.06 27.03
C GLU A 122 3.11 -1.26 28.24
N ASP A 123 3.36 -2.37 28.95
CA ASP A 123 2.75 -2.82 30.21
C ASP A 123 1.46 -3.65 30.04
N SER A 124 1.56 -4.98 29.99
CA SER A 124 1.83 -5.74 31.22
C SER A 124 2.23 -7.20 30.93
N VAL A 125 3.54 -7.46 30.87
CA VAL A 125 4.11 -8.79 31.16
C VAL A 125 4.60 -8.77 32.60
N SER A 126 3.69 -8.95 33.56
CA SER A 126 4.05 -9.18 34.97
C SER A 126 2.90 -9.83 35.73
N ASN A 127 2.75 -11.15 35.56
CA ASN A 127 2.61 -12.11 36.67
C ASN A 127 2.17 -13.46 36.10
N PHE A 128 3.03 -14.46 36.20
CA PHE A 128 2.70 -15.85 36.58
C PHE A 128 4.00 -16.65 36.58
N ASN A 129 4.93 -16.29 37.47
CA ASN A 129 6.08 -17.12 37.82
C ASN A 129 6.42 -16.87 39.28
N GLU A 130 5.59 -17.37 40.20
CA GLU A 130 6.01 -17.87 41.51
C GLU A 130 4.81 -18.52 42.23
N GLN A 131 4.73 -19.85 42.12
CA GLN A 131 4.23 -20.75 43.17
C GLN A 131 4.49 -22.21 42.74
N ILE A 132 5.78 -22.55 42.57
CA ILE A 132 6.31 -23.90 42.81
C ILE A 132 7.63 -23.72 43.57
N ASN A 133 7.49 -23.71 44.90
CA ASN A 133 8.45 -23.95 45.98
C ASN A 133 7.74 -23.32 47.20
N ILE A 134 7.08 -24.08 48.06
CA ILE A 134 7.58 -25.16 48.93
C ILE A 134 6.48 -26.23 49.06
#